data_AF-A0A7S3DNJ0-F1
#
_entry.id   AF-A0A7S3DNJ0-F1
#
_cell.length_a   1.000
_cell.length_b   1.000
_cell.length_c   1.000
_cell.angle_alpha   90.00
_cell.angle_beta   90.00
_cell.angle_gamma   90.00
#
_symmetry.space_group_name_H-M   'P 1'
#
loop_
_entity.id
_entity.type
_entity.pdbx_description
1 polymer ?
#
loop_
_entity_poly.entity_id
_entity_poly.type
_entity_poly.pdbx_seq_one_letter_code
_entity_poly.pdbx_strand_id
1 'polypeptide(L)'
;QPLWAVLLVQITNLSQGARTLMDYISFMASEQIPVRVLETLWIQHYGNNNKSNSDRNEFHQALQELVDRALVQFHHDQRRDQVWTHELVQEVIRLQLPKDNTEEERVQKL
;
A
#
# COMPACT_ATOMS: atom_id res chain seq x y z
N GLN A 1 5.51 -21.17 13.32
CA GLN A 1 6.12 -20.72 12.05
C GLN A 1 6.84 -19.40 12.30
N PRO A 2 7.96 -19.10 11.63
CA PRO A 2 8.62 -17.82 11.82
C PRO A 2 7.75 -16.68 11.29
N LEU A 3 7.77 -15.52 11.97
CA LEU A 3 6.92 -14.38 11.66
C LEU A 3 7.06 -13.90 10.20
N TRP A 4 8.29 -13.91 9.67
CA TRP A 4 8.56 -13.53 8.27
C TRP A 4 7.87 -14.45 7.25
N ALA A 5 7.71 -15.74 7.54
CA ALA A 5 7.06 -16.68 6.61
C ALA A 5 5.53 -16.47 6.59
N VAL A 6 4.95 -16.12 7.74
CA VAL A 6 3.53 -15.75 7.82
C VAL A 6 3.26 -14.47 7.05
N LEU A 7 4.10 -13.45 7.23
CA LEU A 7 4.01 -12.18 6.49
C LEU A 7 4.18 -12.39 4.98
N LEU A 8 5.16 -13.22 4.58
CA LEU A 8 5.38 -13.56 3.17
C LEU A 8 4.11 -14.12 2.52
N VAL A 9 3.50 -15.12 3.16
CA VAL A 9 2.26 -15.75 2.66
C VAL A 9 1.10 -14.75 2.60
N GLN A 10 0.98 -13.87 3.60
CA GLN A 10 -0.08 -12.86 3.59
C GLN A 10 0.08 -11.86 2.46
N ILE A 11 1.32 -11.42 2.18
CA ILE A 11 1.65 -10.46 1.12
C ILE A 11 1.50 -11.08 -0.27
N THR A 12 1.87 -12.35 -0.46
CA THR A 12 1.74 -13.03 -1.76
C THR A 12 0.28 -13.29 -2.16
N ASN A 13 -0.62 -13.35 -1.18
CA ASN A 13 -2.04 -13.61 -1.40
C ASN A 13 -2.91 -12.34 -1.37
N LEU A 14 -2.30 -11.15 -1.52
CA LEU A 14 -3.05 -9.90 -1.62
C LEU A 14 -3.78 -9.81 -2.96
N SER A 15 -4.94 -9.15 -2.98
CA SER A 15 -5.51 -8.69 -4.25
C SER A 15 -4.52 -7.78 -4.98
N GLN A 16 -4.65 -7.68 -6.30
CA GLN A 16 -3.80 -6.79 -7.09
C GLN A 16 -3.86 -5.35 -6.58
N GLY A 17 -5.05 -4.88 -6.22
CA GLY A 17 -5.22 -3.53 -5.69
C GLY A 17 -4.53 -3.33 -4.33
N ALA A 18 -4.72 -4.26 -3.39
CA ALA A 18 -4.04 -4.22 -2.11
C ALA A 18 -2.51 -4.30 -2.27
N ARG A 19 -2.02 -5.10 -3.23
CA ARG A 19 -0.59 -5.19 -3.54
C ARG A 19 -0.01 -3.86 -4.01
N THR A 20 -0.66 -3.21 -4.98
CA THR A 20 -0.20 -1.89 -5.45
C THR A 20 -0.23 -0.85 -4.34
N LEU A 21 -1.31 -0.80 -3.54
CA LEU A 21 -1.38 0.12 -2.42
C LEU A 21 -0.26 -0.14 -1.39
N MET A 22 0.05 -1.42 -1.15
CA MET A 22 1.13 -1.81 -0.26
C MET A 22 2.52 -1.38 -0.77
N ASP A 23 2.74 -1.44 -2.08
CA ASP A 23 3.97 -0.97 -2.71
C ASP A 23 4.13 0.56 -2.56
N TYR A 24 3.05 1.35 -2.72
CA TYR A 24 3.07 2.79 -2.42
C TYR A 24 3.42 3.08 -0.95
N ILE A 25 2.75 2.41 -0.02
CA ILE A 25 2.98 2.59 1.42
C ILE A 25 4.43 2.23 1.78
N SER A 26 4.98 1.18 1.18
CA SER A 26 6.36 0.75 1.41
C SER A 26 7.40 1.72 0.81
N PHE A 27 7.04 2.45 -0.24
CA PHE A 27 7.89 3.47 -0.85
C PHE A 27 8.00 4.72 0.02
N MET A 28 6.90 5.16 0.64
CA MET A 28 6.84 6.39 1.45
C MET A 28 7.50 6.31 2.83
N ALA A 29 8.21 5.21 3.13
CA ALA A 29 8.88 4.93 4.41
C ALA A 29 7.92 4.95 5.64
N SER A 30 8.45 4.64 6.83
CA SER A 30 7.72 4.34 8.08
C SER A 30 6.96 5.52 8.72
N GLU A 31 6.75 6.61 7.99
CA GLU A 31 6.00 7.75 8.49
C GLU A 31 4.48 7.50 8.43
N GLN A 32 3.72 8.21 9.26
CA GLN A 32 2.27 8.19 9.20
C GLN A 32 1.80 8.90 7.93
N ILE A 33 1.27 8.14 6.97
CA ILE A 33 0.83 8.64 5.68
C ILE A 33 -0.66 9.02 5.79
N PRO A 34 -1.06 10.25 5.44
CA PRO A 34 -2.47 10.59 5.37
C PRO A 34 -3.19 9.77 4.30
N VAL A 35 -4.34 9.19 4.64
CA VAL A 35 -5.12 8.34 3.71
C VAL A 35 -5.53 9.10 2.45
N ARG A 36 -5.83 10.40 2.57
CA ARG A 36 -6.13 11.26 1.42
C ARG A 36 -4.97 11.40 0.42
N VAL A 37 -3.72 11.32 0.90
CA VAL A 37 -2.54 11.36 0.02
C VAL A 37 -2.48 10.06 -0.78
N LEU A 38 -2.67 8.91 -0.12
CA LEU A 38 -2.72 7.61 -0.78
C LEU A 38 -3.87 7.52 -1.79
N GLU A 39 -5.05 7.98 -1.43
CA GLU A 39 -6.22 8.03 -2.33
C GLU A 39 -5.92 8.89 -3.56
N THR A 40 -5.23 10.02 -3.37
CA THR A 40 -4.86 10.90 -4.48
C THR A 40 -3.85 10.23 -5.42
N LEU A 41 -2.81 9.60 -4.87
CA LEU A 41 -1.82 8.85 -5.66
C LEU A 41 -2.45 7.70 -6.42
N TRP A 42 -3.32 6.93 -5.74
CA TRP A 42 -4.09 5.85 -6.34
C TRP A 42 -4.91 6.33 -7.54
N ILE A 43 -5.69 7.39 -7.37
CA ILE A 43 -6.52 7.96 -8.45
C ILE A 43 -5.64 8.53 -9.57
N GLN A 44 -4.47 9.08 -9.27
CA GLN A 44 -3.56 9.57 -10.32
C GLN A 44 -2.96 8.44 -11.15
N HIS A 45 -2.67 7.30 -10.53
CA HIS A 45 -2.09 6.15 -11.21
C HIS A 45 -3.13 5.36 -12.02
N TYR A 46 -4.30 5.08 -11.44
CA TYR A 46 -5.35 4.28 -12.07
C TYR A 46 -6.37 5.10 -12.85
N GLY A 47 -6.52 6.38 -12.51
CA GLY A 47 -7.50 7.25 -13.13
C GLY A 47 -7.08 7.64 -14.54
N ASN A 48 -7.68 6.99 -15.54
CA ASN A 48 -8.03 7.72 -16.75
C ASN A 48 -8.84 8.97 -16.34
N ASN A 49 -8.76 10.06 -17.10
CA ASN A 49 -9.26 11.42 -16.79
C ASN A 49 -10.71 11.57 -16.23
N ASN A 50 -11.47 10.49 -16.04
CA ASN A 50 -12.69 10.40 -15.25
C ASN A 50 -12.39 9.82 -13.86
N LYS A 51 -12.20 10.69 -12.85
CA LYS A 51 -12.17 10.32 -11.42
C LYS A 51 -13.50 9.68 -11.02
N SER A 52 -13.62 8.37 -11.19
CA SER A 52 -14.89 7.68 -11.03
C SER A 52 -15.08 7.29 -9.57
N ASN A 53 -16.33 7.19 -9.12
CA ASN A 53 -16.63 6.64 -7.78
C ASN A 53 -16.14 5.17 -7.65
N SER A 54 -15.88 4.47 -8.77
CA SER A 54 -15.30 3.12 -8.77
C SER A 54 -13.88 3.13 -8.22
N ASP A 55 -13.04 4.05 -8.68
CA ASP A 55 -11.61 4.09 -8.33
C ASP A 55 -11.42 4.33 -6.82
N ARG A 56 -12.29 5.15 -6.22
CA ARG A 56 -12.35 5.39 -4.77
C ARG A 56 -12.82 4.17 -4.00
N ASN A 57 -13.83 3.47 -4.49
CA ASN A 57 -14.32 2.25 -3.86
C ASN A 57 -13.25 1.16 -3.90
N GLU A 58 -12.54 1.01 -5.01
CA GLU A 58 -11.41 0.09 -5.16
C GLU A 58 -10.27 0.44 -4.20
N PHE A 59 -9.93 1.72 -4.08
CA PHE A 59 -8.96 2.18 -3.08
C PHE A 59 -9.37 1.78 -1.66
N HIS A 60 -10.62 2.03 -1.27
CA HIS A 60 -11.09 1.68 0.07
C HIS A 60 -11.15 0.17 0.31
N GLN A 61 -11.51 -0.63 -0.71
CA GLN A 61 -11.47 -2.09 -0.63
C GLN A 61 -10.03 -2.61 -0.44
N ALA A 62 -9.09 -2.07 -1.22
CA ALA A 62 -7.67 -2.40 -1.09
C ALA A 62 -7.13 -2.02 0.29
N LEU A 63 -7.45 -0.82 0.79
CA LEU A 63 -7.03 -0.38 2.11
C LEU A 63 -7.63 -1.24 3.23
N GLN A 64 -8.92 -1.56 3.13
CA GLN A 64 -9.59 -2.43 4.10
C GLN A 64 -8.93 -3.81 4.16
N GLU A 65 -8.58 -4.40 3.00
CA GLU A 65 -7.87 -5.68 2.95
C GLU A 65 -6.52 -5.62 3.70
N LEU A 66 -5.75 -4.54 3.53
CA LEU A 66 -4.46 -4.39 4.22
C LEU A 66 -4.64 -4.24 5.74
N VAL A 67 -5.69 -3.56 6.17
CA VAL A 67 -6.04 -3.39 7.60
C VAL A 67 -6.51 -4.72 8.19
N ASP A 68 -7.40 -5.44 7.51
CA ASP A 68 -7.94 -6.73 7.95
C ASP A 68 -6.84 -7.79 8.10
N ARG A 69 -5.80 -7.71 7.26
CA ARG A 69 -4.61 -8.57 7.34
C ARG A 69 -3.55 -8.05 8.31
N ALA A 70 -3.78 -6.94 9.00
CA ALA A 70 -2.84 -6.29 9.91
C ALA A 70 -1.47 -5.97 9.26
N LEU A 71 -1.45 -5.75 7.94
CA LEU A 71 -0.25 -5.33 7.20
C LEU A 71 -0.01 -3.82 7.33
N VAL A 72 -1.07 -3.07 7.61
CA VAL A 72 -1.02 -1.64 7.93
C VAL A 72 -1.82 -1.38 9.20
N GLN A 73 -1.43 -0.34 9.93
CA GLN A 73 -2.24 0.23 11.00
C GLN A 73 -2.99 1.43 10.46
N PHE A 74 -4.26 1.54 10.84
CA PHE A 74 -5.12 2.65 10.49
C PHE A 74 -5.46 3.42 11.76
N HIS A 75 -5.29 4.73 11.71
CA HIS A 75 -5.67 5.64 12.79
C HIS A 75 -6.62 6.69 12.27
N HIS A 76 -7.74 6.83 12.99
CA HIS A 76 -8.74 7.84 12.76
C HIS A 76 -8.74 8.81 13.96
N ASP A 77 -8.42 10.07 13.69
CA ASP A 77 -8.67 11.18 14.61
C ASP A 77 -9.59 12.19 13.91
N GLN A 78 -10.28 13.03 14.69
CA GLN A 78 -11.28 14.01 14.25
C GLN A 78 -10.82 14.94 13.11
N ARG A 79 -9.52 14.99 12.83
CA ARG A 79 -8.92 15.86 11.81
C ARG A 79 -8.25 15.12 10.66
N ARG A 80 -7.82 13.85 10.84
CA ARG A 80 -6.98 13.14 9.87
C ARG A 80 -7.13 11.62 9.99
N ASP A 81 -7.30 10.99 8.83
CA ASP A 81 -7.10 9.55 8.65
C ASP A 81 -5.64 9.32 8.26
N GLN A 82 -4.96 8.42 8.97
CA GLN A 82 -3.56 8.11 8.76
C GLN A 82 -3.33 6.60 8.74
N VAL A 83 -2.35 6.18 7.96
CA VAL A 83 -1.90 4.79 7.93
C VAL A 83 -0.39 4.72 8.00
N TRP A 84 0.12 3.65 8.60
CA TRP A 84 1.53 3.30 8.56
C TRP A 84 1.67 1.78 8.54
N THR A 85 2.84 1.29 8.14
CA THR A 85 3.16 -0.13 8.17
C THR A 85 4.36 -0.38 9.06
N HIS A 86 4.44 -1.57 9.64
CA HIS A 86 5.54 -1.97 10.51
C HIS A 86 6.81 -2.23 9.68
N GLU A 87 7.98 -1.91 10.22
CA GLU A 87 9.28 -2.04 9.54
C GLU A 87 9.51 -3.45 8.97
N LEU A 88 9.22 -4.49 9.74
CA LEU A 88 9.29 -5.89 9.28
C LEU A 88 8.44 -6.17 8.03
N VAL A 89 7.27 -5.55 7.91
CA VAL A 89 6.40 -5.72 6.75
C VAL A 89 7.05 -5.04 5.53
N GLN A 90 7.62 -3.85 5.71
CA GLN A 90 8.39 -3.16 4.66
C GLN A 90 9.58 -3.98 4.19
N GLU A 91 10.32 -4.59 5.11
CA GLU A 91 11.48 -5.43 4.78
C GLU A 91 11.08 -6.63 3.93
N VAL A 92 10.00 -7.32 4.30
CA VAL A 92 9.48 -8.46 3.51
C VAL A 92 9.07 -8.02 2.09
N ILE A 93 8.47 -6.84 1.94
CA ILE A 93 8.09 -6.30 0.62
C ILE A 93 9.33 -5.95 -0.20
N ARG A 94 10.30 -5.26 0.40
CA ARG A 94 11.58 -4.92 -0.27
C ARG A 94 12.31 -6.15 -0.76
N LEU A 95 12.28 -7.25 -0.01
CA LEU A 95 12.89 -8.52 -0.43
C LEU A 95 12.15 -9.20 -1.59
N GLN A 96 10.88 -8.89 -1.81
CA GLN A 96 10.09 -9.39 -2.95
C GLN A 96 10.20 -8.50 -4.19
N LEU A 97 10.60 -7.24 -4.04
CA LEU A 97 10.78 -6.35 -5.18
C LEU A 97 12.04 -6.76 -5.98
N PRO A 98 11.98 -6.82 -7.33
CA PRO A 98 13.14 -7.08 -8.15
C PRO A 98 14.24 -6.06 -7.82
N LYS A 99 15.46 -6.55 -7.54
CA LYS A 99 16.61 -5.70 -7.14
C LYS A 99 17.13 -4.80 -8.27
N ASP A 100 16.66 -4.98 -9.50
CA ASP A 100 17.26 -4.40 -10.71
C ASP A 100 16.56 -3.14 -11.25
N ASN A 101 15.47 -2.66 -10.64
CA ASN A 101 14.85 -1.41 -11.08
C ASN A 101 15.45 -0.24 -10.29
N THR A 102 16.09 0.69 -10.99
CA THR A 102 16.52 1.97 -10.42
C THR A 102 15.33 2.70 -9.79
N GLU A 103 15.57 3.55 -8.78
CA GLU A 103 14.52 4.25 -8.02
C GLU A 103 13.56 5.05 -8.93
N GLU A 104 14.06 5.54 -10.07
CA GLU A 104 13.30 6.21 -11.13
C GLU A 104 12.40 5.25 -11.93
N GLU A 105 12.85 4.03 -12.24
CA GLU A 105 12.03 3.01 -12.90
C GLU A 105 10.93 2.47 -11.99
N ARG A 106 11.15 2.48 -10.67
CA ARG A 106 10.14 2.08 -9.67
C ARG A 106 8.97 3.06 -9.62
N VAL A 107 9.21 4.35 -9.85
CA VAL A 107 8.16 5.39 -9.92
C VAL A 107 7.45 5.40 -11.27
N GLN A 108 8.14 5.04 -12.36
CA GLN A 108 7.55 5.03 -13.72
C GLN A 108 6.74 3.77 -14.05
N LYS A 109 7.08 2.62 -13.45
CA LYS A 109 6.24 1.41 -13.47
C LYS A 109 5.14 1.46 -12.39
N LEU A 110 5.33 2.41 -11.47
CA LEU A 110 4.48 2.87 -10.38
C LEU A 110 3.25 3.66 -10.83
#